data_AF-A0A2S9GWI4-F1
#
_entry.id   AF-A0A2S9GWI4-F1
#
_cell.length_a   1.000
_cell.length_b   1.000
_cell.length_c   1.000
_cell.angle_alpha   90.00
_cell.angle_beta   90.00
_cell.angle_gamma   90.00
#
_symmetry.space_group_name_H-M   'P 1'
#
loop_
_entity.id
_entity.type
_entity.pdbx_description
1 polymer ?
#
loop_
_entity_poly.entity_id
_entity_poly.type
_entity_poly.pdbx_seq_one_letter_code
_entity_poly.pdbx_strand_id
1 'polypeptide(L)'
;MISKITNAVAICGILMLSACSTQGTFVIPEGSKLYLGGRPEPVKVEPDGTVDTYAFGWESMGVPPNKGIQYRLEEDGKTTQEGRLRPVLRVKAIFLPPIFGILAVPTGLNPNITYNLVTGKQE
;
A
#
# COMPACT_ATOMS: atom_id res chain seq x y z
N MET A 1 27.48 -26.95 8.69
CA MET A 1 26.28 -26.50 9.45
C MET A 1 26.06 -25.00 9.35
N ILE A 2 27.11 -24.17 9.38
CA ILE A 2 27.03 -22.69 9.33
C ILE A 2 26.36 -22.16 8.04
N SER A 3 26.66 -22.71 6.85
CA SER A 3 26.04 -22.24 5.59
C SER A 3 24.54 -22.53 5.47
N LYS A 4 24.04 -23.58 6.12
CA LYS A 4 22.59 -23.90 6.15
C LYS A 4 21.82 -22.89 7.00
N ILE A 5 22.44 -22.36 8.05
CA ILE A 5 21.86 -21.33 8.93
C ILE A 5 21.87 -19.97 8.21
N THR A 6 22.96 -19.63 7.51
CA THR A 6 23.03 -18.38 6.73
C THR A 6 22.00 -18.34 5.60
N ASN A 7 21.80 -19.45 4.89
CA ASN A 7 20.78 -19.55 3.84
C ASN A 7 19.35 -19.49 4.41
N ALA A 8 19.10 -20.11 5.57
CA ALA A 8 17.80 -20.03 6.23
C ALA A 8 17.46 -18.60 6.69
N VAL A 9 18.44 -17.86 7.22
CA VAL A 9 18.27 -16.44 7.61
C VAL A 9 18.00 -15.56 6.39
N ALA A 10 18.72 -15.76 5.28
CA ALA A 10 18.52 -15.01 4.05
C ALA A 10 17.13 -15.27 3.43
N ILE A 11 16.68 -16.53 3.41
CA ILE A 11 15.35 -16.89 2.90
C ILE A 11 14.24 -16.31 3.80
N CYS A 12 14.38 -16.37 5.12
CA CYS A 12 13.44 -15.71 6.04
C CYS A 12 13.39 -14.19 5.86
N GLY A 13 14.54 -13.53 5.61
CA GLY A 13 14.58 -12.09 5.34
C GLY A 13 13.81 -11.70 4.08
N ILE A 14 13.95 -12.47 2.99
CA ILE A 14 13.26 -12.23 1.72
C ILE A 14 11.74 -12.45 1.87
N LEU A 15 11.32 -13.48 2.61
CA LEU A 15 9.91 -13.77 2.85
C LEU A 15 9.22 -12.67 3.68
N MET A 16 9.91 -12.10 4.67
CA MET A 16 9.38 -11.01 5.50
C MET A 16 9.13 -9.70 4.72
N LEU A 17 9.96 -9.38 3.74
CA LEU A 17 9.80 -8.18 2.91
C LEU A 17 8.58 -8.29 1.98
N SER A 18 8.31 -9.49 1.45
CA SER A 18 7.17 -9.72 0.53
C SER A 18 5.80 -9.73 1.22
N ALA A 19 5.74 -10.04 2.52
CA ALA A 19 4.48 -10.09 3.25
C ALA A 19 3.88 -8.69 3.47
N CYS A 20 4.72 -7.66 3.49
CA CYS A 20 4.32 -6.28 3.81
C CYS A 20 3.97 -5.45 2.57
N SER A 21 4.13 -5.93 1.34
CA SER A 21 3.84 -5.13 0.13
C SER A 21 2.40 -5.28 -0.39
N THR A 22 1.87 -4.23 -1.00
CA THR A 22 0.57 -4.18 -1.64
C THR A 22 0.67 -3.40 -2.95
N GLN A 23 -0.16 -3.78 -3.92
CA GLN A 23 -0.17 -3.19 -5.26
C GLN A 23 -1.55 -2.64 -5.60
N GLY A 24 -1.58 -1.55 -6.37
CA GLY A 24 -2.80 -1.02 -6.99
C GLY A 24 -2.48 -0.19 -8.23
N THR A 25 -3.51 0.11 -9.03
CA THR A 25 -3.38 0.88 -10.26
C THR A 25 -3.99 2.26 -10.09
N PHE A 26 -3.27 3.31 -10.50
CA PHE A 26 -3.63 4.70 -10.30
C PHE A 26 -3.61 5.49 -11.61
N VAL A 27 -4.58 6.39 -11.74
CA VAL A 27 -4.54 7.47 -12.73
C VAL A 27 -4.47 8.77 -11.95
N ILE A 28 -3.34 9.47 -12.07
CA ILE A 28 -3.09 10.75 -11.39
C ILE A 28 -2.93 11.88 -12.41
N PRO A 29 -3.19 13.14 -12.03
CA PRO A 29 -2.89 14.28 -12.89
C PRO A 29 -1.40 14.34 -13.25
N GLU A 30 -1.08 14.82 -14.46
CA GLU A 30 0.31 14.98 -14.89
C GLU A 30 1.07 15.93 -13.95
N GLY A 31 2.36 15.67 -13.73
CA GLY A 31 3.20 16.48 -12.84
C GLY A 31 2.92 16.33 -11.34
N SER A 32 1.83 15.65 -10.94
CA SER A 32 1.49 15.41 -9.54
C SER A 32 2.31 14.30 -8.90
N LYS A 33 2.51 14.42 -7.58
CA LYS A 33 3.11 13.40 -6.72
C LYS A 33 2.04 12.80 -5.82
N LEU A 34 1.97 11.47 -5.78
CA LEU A 34 1.02 10.74 -4.95
C LEU A 34 1.66 10.34 -3.62
N TYR A 35 1.00 10.65 -2.52
CA TYR A 35 1.37 10.21 -1.17
C TYR A 35 0.25 9.33 -0.61
N LEU A 36 0.63 8.25 0.07
CA LEU A 36 -0.31 7.26 0.62
C LEU A 36 -0.10 7.04 2.11
N GLY A 37 -1.19 6.85 2.85
CA GLY A 37 -1.18 6.48 4.27
C GLY A 37 -0.57 7.52 5.20
N GLY A 38 -0.52 8.80 4.80
CA GLY A 38 0.12 9.87 5.59
C GLY A 38 1.64 9.78 5.64
N ARG A 39 2.27 9.00 4.75
CA ARG A 39 3.73 8.89 4.67
C ARG A 39 4.33 10.18 4.09
N PRO A 40 5.55 10.56 4.51
CA PRO A 40 6.20 11.81 4.08
C PRO A 40 6.80 11.71 2.67
N GLU A 41 6.95 10.51 2.12
CA GLU A 41 7.55 10.27 0.81
C GLU A 41 6.46 9.92 -0.22
N PRO A 42 6.55 10.46 -1.45
CA PRO A 42 5.63 10.07 -2.51
C PRO A 42 5.91 8.64 -2.95
N VAL A 43 4.85 7.93 -3.33
CA VAL A 43 5.01 6.62 -3.96
C VAL A 43 5.44 6.78 -5.41
N LYS A 44 6.20 5.81 -5.91
CA LYS A 44 6.52 5.72 -7.31
C LYS A 44 5.30 5.19 -8.07
N VAL A 45 4.81 5.96 -9.03
CA VAL A 45 3.80 5.53 -10.00
C VAL A 45 4.55 5.14 -11.27
N GLU A 46 4.47 3.87 -11.65
CA GLU A 46 5.09 3.37 -12.88
C GLU A 46 4.34 3.90 -14.12
N PRO A 47 4.94 3.84 -15.33
CA PRO A 47 4.32 4.39 -16.55
C PRO A 47 2.95 3.78 -16.90
N ASP A 48 2.65 2.58 -16.42
CA ASP A 48 1.36 1.89 -16.58
C ASP A 48 0.34 2.22 -15.46
N GLY A 49 0.71 3.12 -14.54
CA GLY A 49 -0.10 3.50 -13.38
C GLY A 49 0.04 2.56 -12.18
N THR A 50 0.88 1.52 -12.27
CA THR A 50 1.08 0.58 -11.17
C THR A 50 1.84 1.24 -10.03
N VAL A 51 1.38 1.00 -8.81
CA VAL A 51 2.02 1.44 -7.56
C VAL A 51 2.23 0.24 -6.67
N ASP A 52 3.49 -0.03 -6.33
CA ASP A 52 3.89 -0.98 -5.30
C ASP A 52 4.33 -0.25 -4.04
N THR A 53 3.74 -0.59 -2.90
CA THR A 53 4.03 0.08 -1.63
C THR A 53 3.82 -0.83 -0.44
N TYR A 54 4.20 -0.39 0.76
CA TYR A 54 3.90 -1.13 1.98
C TYR A 54 2.40 -1.06 2.31
N ALA A 55 1.86 -2.16 2.82
CA ALA A 55 0.51 -2.30 3.33
C ALA A 55 0.24 -1.34 4.51
N PHE A 56 -1.04 -1.20 4.84
CA PHE A 56 -1.54 -0.19 5.77
C PHE A 56 -2.20 -0.83 6.98
N GLY A 57 -2.20 -0.10 8.09
CA GLY A 57 -2.69 -0.59 9.36
C GLY A 57 -4.20 -0.68 9.47
N TRP A 58 -4.66 -1.13 10.64
CA TRP A 58 -6.09 -1.26 10.96
C TRP A 58 -6.83 0.08 10.86
N GLU A 59 -6.15 1.21 11.07
CA GLU A 59 -6.72 2.56 10.94
C GLU A 59 -7.21 2.89 9.53
N SER A 60 -6.66 2.20 8.52
CA SER A 60 -7.03 2.35 7.12
C SER A 60 -8.21 1.46 6.73
N MET A 61 -8.71 0.60 7.63
CA MET A 61 -9.84 -0.29 7.38
C MET A 61 -11.17 0.47 7.37
N GLY A 62 -11.99 0.22 6.35
CA GLY A 62 -13.33 0.78 6.21
C GLY A 62 -13.60 1.32 4.81
N VAL A 63 -14.68 2.09 4.67
CA VAL A 63 -15.16 2.58 3.38
C VAL A 63 -15.03 4.11 3.30
N PRO A 64 -14.52 4.66 2.18
CA PRO A 64 -14.52 6.11 1.93
C PRO A 64 -15.95 6.70 1.99
N PRO A 65 -16.12 7.99 2.34
CA PRO A 65 -15.07 8.96 2.62
C PRO A 65 -14.57 8.97 4.08
N ASN A 66 -15.28 8.31 5.01
CA ASN A 66 -14.99 8.41 6.45
C ASN A 66 -13.77 7.59 6.88
N LYS A 67 -13.51 6.47 6.20
CA LYS A 67 -12.40 5.55 6.46
C LYS A 67 -11.75 5.12 5.14
N GLY A 68 -10.60 4.45 5.22
CA GLY A 68 -9.82 4.06 4.06
C GLY A 68 -8.38 4.54 4.14
N ILE A 69 -7.61 4.18 3.12
CA ILE A 69 -6.21 4.58 2.99
C ILE A 69 -6.17 6.07 2.63
N GLN A 70 -5.48 6.88 3.43
CA GLN A 70 -5.29 8.31 3.13
C GLN A 70 -4.51 8.46 1.84
N TYR A 71 -4.93 9.38 0.99
CA TYR A 71 -4.11 9.82 -0.13
C TYR A 71 -4.02 11.34 -0.17
N ARG A 72 -2.92 11.82 -0.74
CA ARG A 72 -2.69 13.24 -1.01
C ARG A 72 -1.98 13.36 -2.35
N LEU A 73 -2.45 14.28 -3.19
CA LEU A 73 -1.75 14.71 -4.38
C LEU A 73 -1.08 16.05 -4.11
N GLU A 74 0.17 16.16 -4.51
CA GLU A 74 0.90 17.42 -4.48
C GLU A 74 1.40 17.78 -5.86
N GLU A 75 1.30 19.05 -6.20
CA GLU A 75 1.83 19.65 -7.42
C GLU A 75 2.53 20.94 -7.02
N ASP A 76 3.75 21.16 -7.53
CA ASP A 76 4.58 22.34 -7.19
C ASP A 76 4.72 22.61 -5.68
N GLY A 77 4.77 21.54 -4.88
CA GLY A 77 4.92 21.62 -3.42
C GLY A 77 3.65 22.04 -2.66
N LYS A 78 2.50 22.10 -3.32
CA LYS A 78 1.20 22.36 -2.70
C LYS A 78 0.29 21.16 -2.82
N THR A 79 -0.47 20.88 -1.77
CA THR A 79 -1.52 19.86 -1.81
C THR A 79 -2.67 20.33 -2.69
N THR A 80 -2.94 19.60 -3.77
CA THR A 80 -4.02 19.89 -4.73
C THR A 80 -5.27 19.07 -4.46
N GLN A 81 -5.11 17.85 -3.92
CA GLN A 81 -6.22 16.95 -3.60
C GLN A 81 -5.86 16.05 -2.43
N GLU A 82 -6.85 15.71 -1.60
CA GLU A 82 -6.71 14.72 -0.54
C GLU A 82 -8.02 13.93 -0.35
N GLY A 83 -7.92 12.73 0.20
CA GLY A 83 -9.09 11.91 0.48
C GLY A 83 -8.77 10.51 0.98
N ARG A 84 -9.71 9.58 0.75
CA ARG A 84 -9.62 8.18 1.18
C ARG A 84 -9.84 7.23 0.01
N LEU A 85 -8.96 6.24 -0.10
CA LEU A 85 -9.05 5.14 -1.06
C LEU A 85 -9.73 3.94 -0.41
N ARG A 86 -10.52 3.21 -1.20
CA ARG A 86 -11.14 1.93 -0.83
C ARG A 86 -10.02 0.90 -0.64
N PRO A 87 -9.78 0.41 0.59
CA PRO A 87 -8.81 -0.64 0.83
C PRO A 87 -9.39 -2.01 0.48
N VAL A 88 -8.53 -3.02 0.44
CA VAL A 88 -8.92 -4.44 0.53
C VAL A 88 -8.27 -5.09 1.76
N LEU A 89 -8.96 -6.06 2.34
CA LEU A 89 -8.40 -6.87 3.42
C LEU A 89 -7.43 -7.92 2.85
N ARG A 90 -6.19 -7.93 3.33
CA ARG A 90 -5.15 -8.89 2.94
C ARG A 90 -5.18 -10.09 3.89
N VAL A 91 -6.08 -11.05 3.63
CA VAL A 91 -6.26 -12.24 4.49
C VAL A 91 -4.98 -13.07 4.67
N LYS A 92 -4.05 -13.03 3.71
CA LYS A 92 -2.72 -13.68 3.80
C LYS A 92 -1.90 -13.20 5.02
N ALA A 93 -2.20 -12.03 5.60
CA ALA A 93 -1.57 -11.51 6.81
C ALA A 93 -2.18 -12.04 8.12
N ILE A 94 -3.30 -12.76 8.07
CA ILE A 94 -4.04 -13.24 9.27
C ILE A 94 -3.63 -14.68 9.65
N PHE A 95 -3.09 -15.46 8.71
CA PHE A 95 -2.89 -16.92 8.86
C PHE A 95 -1.43 -17.39 8.93
N LEU A 96 -0.45 -16.51 9.20
CA LEU A 96 0.91 -16.97 9.49
C LEU A 96 0.96 -17.65 10.89
N PRO A 97 1.67 -18.78 11.09
CA PRO A 97 1.73 -19.51 12.38
C PRO A 97 2.37 -18.67 13.51
N PRO A 98 2.34 -19.11 14.79
CA PRO A 98 2.31 -18.26 16.01
C PRO A 98 3.57 -17.44 16.33
N ILE A 99 4.49 -17.27 15.40
CA ILE A 99 5.74 -16.51 15.57
C ILE A 99 5.49 -14.99 15.46
N PHE A 100 4.38 -14.56 14.83
CA PHE A 100 4.10 -13.15 14.55
C PHE A 100 2.65 -12.77 14.84
N GLY A 101 2.18 -13.04 16.06
CA GLY A 101 0.92 -12.46 16.52
C GLY A 101 0.92 -10.95 16.25
N ILE A 102 -0.06 -10.46 15.48
CA ILE A 102 -0.21 -9.05 15.06
C ILE A 102 0.71 -8.66 13.87
N LEU A 103 0.39 -9.11 12.66
CA LEU A 103 0.81 -8.35 11.47
C LEU A 103 0.00 -7.04 11.46
N ALA A 104 0.65 -5.94 11.85
CA ALA A 104 0.05 -4.62 12.06
C ALA A 104 -0.63 -4.00 10.83
N VAL A 105 -0.50 -4.61 9.64
CA VAL A 105 -0.91 -4.05 8.34
C VAL A 105 -1.90 -4.96 7.57
N PRO A 106 -3.13 -5.14 8.06
CA PRO A 106 -4.12 -6.03 7.44
C PRO A 106 -4.71 -5.47 6.14
N THR A 107 -4.52 -4.18 5.85
CA THR A 107 -5.15 -3.51 4.72
C THR A 107 -4.15 -3.22 3.61
N GLY A 108 -4.63 -3.24 2.37
CA GLY A 108 -3.83 -2.90 1.21
C GLY A 108 -4.63 -2.17 0.15
N LEU A 109 -3.92 -1.78 -0.89
CA LEU A 109 -4.52 -1.37 -2.16
C LEU A 109 -5.28 -2.55 -2.77
N ASN A 110 -6.38 -2.25 -3.44
CA ASN A 110 -7.19 -3.22 -4.16
C ASN A 110 -6.66 -3.35 -5.59
N PRO A 111 -6.07 -4.50 -5.97
CA PRO A 111 -5.48 -4.70 -7.29
C PRO A 111 -6.53 -4.90 -8.39
N ASN A 112 -7.81 -5.06 -8.02
CA ASN A 112 -8.88 -5.33 -8.98
C ASN A 112 -9.65 -4.07 -9.41
N ILE A 113 -9.22 -2.90 -8.95
CA ILE A 113 -9.82 -1.60 -9.30
C ILE A 113 -8.74 -0.61 -9.70
N THR A 114 -9.13 0.38 -10.47
CA THR A 114 -8.33 1.56 -10.79
C THR A 114 -8.76 2.73 -9.92
N TYR A 115 -7.79 3.33 -9.22
CA TYR A 115 -7.97 4.58 -8.48
C TYR A 115 -7.76 5.75 -9.44
N ASN A 116 -8.83 6.20 -10.08
CA ASN A 116 -8.79 7.36 -10.95
C ASN A 116 -8.97 8.64 -10.13
N LEU A 117 -7.85 9.27 -9.77
CA LEU A 117 -7.83 10.49 -8.95
C LEU A 117 -8.11 11.76 -9.77
N VAL A 118 -8.03 11.67 -11.09
CA VAL A 118 -8.46 12.75 -12.02
C VAL A 118 -9.98 12.88 -12.00
N THR A 119 -10.71 11.76 -12.05
CA THR A 119 -12.19 11.75 -12.04
C THR A 119 -12.80 11.50 -10.65
N GLY A 120 -11.98 11.14 -9.66
CA GLY A 120 -12.41 10.75 -8.31
C GLY A 120 -13.10 9.36 -8.22
N LYS A 121 -12.95 8.52 -9.25
CA LYS A 121 -13.61 7.20 -9.32
C LYS A 121 -12.70 6.07 -8.84
N GLN A 122 -13.30 5.00 -8.32
CA GLN A 122 -12.61 3.83 -7.79
C GLN A 122 -13.37 2.57 -8.23
N GLU A 123 -13.04 2.07 -9.42
CA GLU A 123 -13.78 1.04 -10.17
C GLU A 123 -12.87 -0.06 -10.69
#